data_AF-A0A967I3V5-F1
#
_entry.id   AF-A0A967I3V5-F1
#
_cell.length_a   1.000
_cell.length_b   1.000
_cell.length_c   1.000
_cell.angle_alpha   90.00
_cell.angle_beta   90.00
_cell.angle_gamma   90.00
#
_symmetry.space_group_name_H-M   'P 1'
#
loop_
_entity.id
_entity.type
_entity.pdbx_description
1 polymer ?
#
loop_
_entity_poly.entity_id
_entity_poly.type
_entity_poly.pdbx_seq_one_letter_code
_entity_poly.pdbx_strand_id
1 'polypeptide(L)' 'YLKAQEEKGMLRFITCGSVDDGKSTLIGRLLWDSQLIFEDQLAALEADSKRVGTQGENVDYALLLDGLQAEREQGITI' A
#
# COMPACT_ATOMS: atom_id res chain seq x y z
N TYR A 1 -28.08 -7.46 -3.14
CA TYR A 1 -26.67 -7.36 -2.73
C TYR A 1 -25.75 -8.13 -3.68
N LEU A 2 -25.97 -9.44 -3.91
CA LEU A 2 -25.18 -10.25 -4.86
C LEU A 2 -25.22 -9.73 -6.32
N LYS A 3 -26.41 -9.45 -6.88
CA LYS A 3 -26.53 -8.89 -8.25
C LYS A 3 -25.79 -7.56 -8.46
N ALA A 4 -25.74 -6.71 -7.44
CA ALA A 4 -25.06 -5.41 -7.50
C ALA A 4 -23.54 -5.53 -7.35
N GLN A 5 -23.03 -6.68 -6.89
CA GLN A 5 -21.61 -7.00 -6.96
C GLN A 5 -21.23 -7.68 -8.28
N GLU A 6 -22.12 -8.50 -8.84
CA GLU A 6 -21.92 -9.12 -10.17
C GLU A 6 -21.83 -8.10 -11.31
N GLU A 7 -22.56 -6.98 -11.23
CA GLU A 7 -22.53 -5.92 -12.25
C GLU A 7 -21.44 -4.86 -12.05
N LYS A 8 -20.54 -5.01 -11.06
CA LYS A 8 -19.47 -4.02 -10.87
C LYS A 8 -18.48 -4.09 -12.01
N GLY A 9 -18.43 -3.02 -12.80
CA GLY A 9 -17.40 -2.83 -13.82
C GLY A 9 -15.99 -2.73 -13.21
N MET A 10 -14.99 -3.05 -14.02
CA MET A 10 -13.59 -2.91 -13.64
C MET A 10 -13.22 -1.42 -13.54
N LEU A 11 -12.84 -0.97 -12.35
CA LEU A 11 -12.27 0.35 -12.14
C LEU A 11 -10.76 0.31 -12.39
N ARG A 12 -10.29 1.12 -13.34
CA ARG A 12 -8.86 1.37 -13.57
C ARG A 12 -8.58 2.81 -13.13
N PHE A 13 -7.71 2.98 -12.15
CA PHE A 13 -7.29 4.31 -11.70
C PHE A 13 -5.78 4.35 -11.53
N ILE A 14 -5.22 5.56 -11.58
CA ILE A 14 -3.81 5.83 -11.35
C ILE A 14 -3.70 6.96 -10.33
N THR A 15 -2.69 6.92 -9.48
CA THR A 15 -2.35 8.04 -8.59
C THR A 15 -1.14 8.76 -9.16
N CYS A 16 -1.22 10.08 -9.35
CA CYS A 16 -0.10 10.93 -9.78
C CYS A 16 0.02 12.16 -8.88
N GLY A 17 1.23 12.72 -8.76
CA GLY A 17 1.57 13.76 -7.78
C GLY A 17 3.08 13.82 -7.53
N SER A 18 3.52 14.88 -6.84
CA SER A 18 4.91 15.16 -6.47
C SER A 18 5.51 14.04 -5.59
N VAL A 19 6.84 14.01 -5.50
CA VAL A 19 7.55 13.25 -4.46
C VAL A 19 6.99 13.69 -3.09
N ASP A 20 6.76 12.74 -2.19
CA ASP A 20 6.14 12.90 -0.85
C ASP A 20 4.63 13.17 -0.77
N ASP A 21 3.88 13.19 -1.88
CA ASP A 21 2.41 13.35 -1.86
C ASP A 21 1.63 12.12 -1.32
N GLY A 22 2.31 11.11 -0.79
CA GLY A 22 1.66 9.93 -0.18
C GLY A 22 0.92 9.02 -1.18
N LYS A 23 1.27 9.06 -2.47
CA LYS A 23 0.67 8.24 -3.54
C LYS A 23 0.68 6.74 -3.20
N SER A 24 1.85 6.24 -2.80
CA SER A 24 2.06 4.85 -2.43
C SER A 24 1.32 4.51 -1.14
N THR A 25 1.29 5.42 -0.16
CA THR A 25 0.48 5.27 1.05
C THR A 25 -1.01 5.13 0.75
N LEU A 26 -1.55 5.93 -0.19
CA LEU A 26 -2.96 5.86 -0.59
C LEU A 26 -3.30 4.53 -1.27
N ILE A 27 -2.48 4.08 -2.22
CA ILE A 27 -2.68 2.78 -2.86
C ILE A 27 -2.57 1.64 -1.84
N GLY A 28 -1.57 1.67 -0.96
CA GLY A 28 -1.36 0.67 0.07
C GLY A 28 -2.56 0.59 1.04
N ARG A 29 -3.12 1.74 1.41
CA ARG A 29 -4.33 1.80 2.24
C ARG A 29 -5.56 1.23 1.54
N LEU A 30 -5.73 1.50 0.24
CA LEU A 30 -6.84 0.94 -0.54
C LEU A 30 -6.74 -0.59 -0.65
N LEU A 31 -5.53 -1.13 -0.82
CA LEU A 31 -5.29 -2.58 -0.84
C LEU A 31 -5.62 -3.21 0.52
N TRP A 32 -5.23 -2.55 1.61
CA TRP A 32 -5.55 -2.94 2.98
C TRP A 32 -7.06 -2.94 3.25
N ASP A 33 -7.73 -1.82 2.98
CA ASP A 33 -9.17 -1.67 3.22
C ASP A 33 -10.01 -2.61 2.33
N SER A 34 -9.49 -3.02 1.17
CA SER A 34 -10.12 -4.01 0.29
C SER A 34 -9.95 -5.47 0.77
N GLN A 35 -9.27 -5.71 1.90
CA GLN A 35 -8.92 -7.03 2.43
C GLN A 35 -8.22 -7.94 1.40
N LEU A 36 -7.48 -7.34 0.46
CA LEU A 36 -6.75 -8.08 -0.57
C LEU A 36 -5.35 -8.51 -0.10
N ILE A 37 -5.01 -8.23 1.16
CA ILE A 37 -3.72 -8.52 1.78
C ILE A 37 -3.89 -9.70 2.72
N PHE A 38 -3.09 -10.74 2.51
CA PHE A 38 -3.06 -11.91 3.38
C PHE A 38 -2.41 -11.57 4.74
N GLU A 39 -2.83 -12.25 5.81
CA GLU A 39 -2.38 -11.95 7.19
C GLU A 39 -0.87 -12.11 7.40
N ASP A 40 -0.23 -13.02 6.66
CA ASP A 40 1.22 -13.22 6.65
C ASP A 40 1.96 -12.01 6.05
N GLN A 41 1.42 -11.41 5.00
CA GLN A 41 1.95 -10.18 4.40
C GLN A 41 1.79 -8.98 5.35
N LEU A 42 0.69 -8.93 6.09
CA LEU A 42 0.50 -7.90 7.12
C LEU A 42 1.51 -8.05 8.26
N ALA A 43 1.74 -9.27 8.76
CA ALA A 43 2.70 -9.48 9.85
C ALA A 43 4.13 -9.07 9.43
N ALA A 44 4.51 -9.37 8.18
CA ALA A 44 5.76 -8.89 7.59
C ALA A 44 5.79 -7.36 7.48
N LEU A 45 4.69 -6.74 7.06
CA LEU A 45 4.56 -5.29 6.96
C LEU A 45 4.68 -4.59 8.31
N GLU A 46 4.06 -5.11 9.37
CA GLU A 46 4.18 -4.56 10.72
C GLU A 46 5.63 -4.65 11.25
N ALA A 47 6.31 -5.76 10.96
CA ALA A 47 7.72 -5.94 11.33
C ALA A 47 8.64 -4.97 10.57
N ASP A 48 8.43 -4.81 9.26
CA ASP A 48 9.20 -3.87 8.45
C ASP A 48 8.87 -2.42 8.79
N SER A 49 7.60 -2.09 9.09
CA SER A 49 7.20 -0.75 9.54
C SER A 49 7.90 -0.35 10.83
N LYS A 50 8.07 -1.27 11.78
CA LYS A 50 8.83 -1.01 13.02
C LYS A 50 10.33 -0.82 12.79
N ARG A 51 10.88 -1.41 11.71
CA ARG A 51 12.33 -1.44 11.45
C ARG A 51 12.78 -0.29 10.55
N VAL A 52 11.99 0.02 9.53
CA VAL A 52 12.33 0.96 8.44
C VAL A 52 11.19 1.90 8.08
N GLY A 53 10.05 1.85 8.79
CA GLY A 53 8.88 2.66 8.48
C GLY A 53 9.11 4.14 8.73
N THR A 54 8.48 4.97 7.90
CA THR A 54 8.52 6.43 7.99
C THR A 54 7.38 6.99 8.85
N GLN A 55 6.40 6.14 9.19
CA GLN A 55 5.16 6.49 9.90
C GLN A 55 5.23 6.24 11.43
N GLY A 56 6.42 6.01 11.98
CA GLY A 56 6.62 5.79 13.42
C GLY A 56 6.03 4.46 13.91
N GLU A 57 5.11 4.51 14.88
CA GLU A 57 4.43 3.31 15.41
C GLU A 57 3.26 2.83 14.55
N ASN A 58 2.86 3.60 13.54
CA ASN A 58 1.78 3.21 12.62
C ASN A 58 2.30 2.28 11.53
N VAL A 59 1.39 1.45 11.00
CA VAL A 59 1.69 0.59 9.85
C VAL A 59 1.92 1.44 8.60
N ASP A 60 3.12 1.35 8.04
CA ASP A 60 3.53 2.04 6.83
C ASP A 60 3.12 1.24 5.58
N TYR A 61 1.92 1.53 5.07
CA TYR A 61 1.35 0.84 3.91
C TYR A 61 2.11 1.11 2.60
N ALA A 62 3.01 2.10 2.54
CA ALA A 62 3.84 2.31 1.35
C ALA A 62 4.80 1.14 1.12
N LEU A 63 5.25 0.48 2.19
CA LEU A 63 6.19 -0.65 2.15
C LEU A 63 5.63 -1.89 1.43
N LEU A 64 4.31 -1.97 1.23
CA LEU A 64 3.68 -3.02 0.41
C LEU A 64 3.98 -2.85 -1.08
N LEU A 65 4.18 -1.61 -1.53
CA LEU A 65 4.38 -1.24 -2.92
C LEU A 65 5.86 -1.06 -3.24
N ASP A 66 6.66 -0.67 -2.26
CA ASP A 66 8.11 -0.51 -2.37
C ASP A 66 8.81 -1.89 -2.29
N GLY A 67 8.72 -2.63 -3.39
CA GLY A 67 9.22 -4.00 -3.54
C GLY A 67 10.73 -4.08 -3.75
N LEU A 68 11.36 -2.99 -4.23
CA LEU A 68 12.80 -2.93 -4.44
C LEU A 68 13.52 -2.36 -3.24
N GLN A 69 14.66 -2.93 -2.88
CA GLN A 69 15.49 -2.43 -1.78
C GLN A 69 15.98 -0.99 -2.04
N ALA A 70 16.19 -0.63 -3.31
CA ALA A 70 16.56 0.72 -3.73
C ALA A 70 15.44 1.76 -3.53
N GLU A 71 14.17 1.36 -3.70
CA GLU A 71 13.01 2.22 -3.40
C GLU A 71 12.96 2.55 -1.92
N ARG A 72 13.19 1.53 -1.08
CA ARG A 72 13.19 1.66 0.38
C ARG A 72 14.30 2.55 0.91
N GLU A 73 15.49 2.50 0.31
CA GLU A 73 16.63 3.36 0.72
C GLU A 73 16.44 4.83 0.32
N GLN A 74 15.68 5.10 -0.76
CA GLN A 74 15.49 6.44 -1.29
C GLN A 74 14.12 7.05 -0.98
N GLY A 75 13.18 6.29 -0.43
CA GLY A 75 11.83 6.76 -0.12
C GLY A 75 11.01 7.12 -1.37
N ILE A 76 11.33 6.51 -2.51
CA ILE A 76 10.63 6.71 -3.78
C ILE A 76 10.10 5.37 -4.29
N THR A 77 9.03 5.42 -5.07
CA THR A 77 8.55 4.27 -5.85
C THR A 77 9.03 4.43 -7.30
N ILE A 78 9.67 3.41 -7.87
CA ILE A 78 10.31 3.38 -9.20
C ILE A 78 9.43 2.62 -10.20
#